data_AF-A0A450THH4-F1
#
_entry.id   AF-A0A450THH4-F1
#
_cell.length_a   1.000
_cell.length_b   1.000
_cell.length_c   1.000
_cell.angle_alpha   90.00
_cell.angle_beta   90.00
_cell.angle_gamma   90.00
#
_symmetry.space_group_name_H-M   'P 1'
#
loop_
_entity.id
_entity.type
_entity.pdbx_description
1 polymer ?
#
loop_
_entity_poly.entity_id
_entity_poly.type
_entity_poly.pdbx_seq_one_letter_code
_entity_poly.pdbx_strand_id
1 'polypeptide(L)'
;MIATILVLGLMLLASTFVWADADKMPEPNASMTQAASAPEQTANQTANRIAPPPVIADDGLHKQPWFLDSFLELADDLAEAQAQGKRFAIVWEQKGCPYCEELHTANFAKPEINRYVRDNFVVLQLNLWGDRQVTDFDGEVLAEKALARKWGVVFTPTIHFFVEKRELKSGESGLEPGNKQLAATMPGYFRPFHFARMFEYVRDRQYERLHFQKYVAEKVKEKREAGKDVDI
;
A
#
# COMPACT_ATOMS: atom_id res chain seq x y z
N MET A 1 -21.18 20.75 -56.01
CA MET A 1 -21.55 22.16 -55.73
C MET A 1 -21.37 22.37 -54.23
N ILE A 2 -20.73 23.37 -53.64
CA ILE A 2 -19.90 24.54 -54.00
C ILE A 2 -19.22 24.88 -52.64
N ALA A 3 -17.93 25.18 -52.63
CA ALA A 3 -17.22 25.71 -51.47
C ALA A 3 -17.62 27.17 -51.23
N THR A 4 -17.60 27.65 -49.98
CA THR A 4 -17.55 29.10 -49.72
C THR A 4 -16.67 29.40 -48.51
N ILE A 5 -15.75 30.33 -48.76
CA ILE A 5 -14.62 30.80 -47.99
C ILE A 5 -14.83 32.31 -47.74
N LEU A 6 -14.20 32.84 -46.67
CA LEU A 6 -13.95 34.26 -46.32
C LEU A 6 -15.18 35.05 -45.80
N VAL A 7 -15.04 35.97 -44.83
CA VAL A 7 -14.33 37.26 -44.96
C VAL A 7 -13.85 37.81 -43.60
N LEU A 8 -12.64 38.40 -43.63
CA LEU A 8 -11.99 39.23 -42.61
C LEU A 8 -12.78 40.49 -42.23
N GLY A 9 -12.68 40.92 -40.96
CA GLY A 9 -13.06 42.27 -40.52
C GLY A 9 -11.97 42.89 -39.64
N LEU A 10 -11.14 43.73 -40.27
CA LEU A 10 -10.15 44.60 -39.63
C LEU A 10 -10.82 45.96 -39.34
N MET A 11 -10.76 46.45 -38.10
CA MET A 11 -11.12 47.84 -37.78
C MET A 11 -10.11 48.44 -36.82
N LEU A 12 -9.26 49.33 -37.36
CA LEU A 12 -8.46 50.29 -36.63
C LEU A 12 -9.34 51.45 -36.17
N LEU A 13 -9.19 51.87 -34.91
CA LEU A 13 -9.46 53.24 -34.50
C LEU A 13 -8.28 53.75 -33.67
N ALA A 14 -7.58 54.72 -34.26
CA ALA A 14 -6.62 55.57 -33.60
C ALA A 14 -7.36 56.56 -32.70
N SER A 15 -6.82 56.85 -31.52
CA SER A 15 -7.15 58.04 -30.77
C SER A 15 -5.90 58.57 -30.07
N THR A 16 -5.55 59.77 -30.50
CA THR A 16 -4.48 60.63 -30.01
C THR A 16 -4.74 61.01 -28.57
N PHE A 17 -3.80 60.70 -27.67
CA PHE A 17 -3.72 61.36 -26.36
C PHE A 17 -2.39 62.06 -26.21
N VAL A 18 -2.52 63.33 -25.86
CA VAL A 18 -1.54 64.40 -25.81
C VAL A 18 -0.53 64.19 -24.67
N TRP A 19 0.71 64.56 -24.94
CA TRP A 19 1.84 64.64 -24.01
C TRP A 19 1.58 65.63 -22.87
N ALA A 20 1.89 65.22 -21.65
CA ALA A 20 2.14 66.10 -20.51
C ALA A 20 3.50 65.76 -19.90
N ASP A 21 4.38 66.77 -19.95
CA ASP A 21 5.49 67.10 -19.06
C ASP A 21 6.54 66.02 -18.72
N ALA A 22 7.59 66.03 -19.54
CA ALA A 22 8.91 65.57 -19.17
C ALA A 22 9.58 66.62 -18.26
N ASP A 23 9.75 66.32 -16.97
CA ASP A 23 10.89 66.75 -16.14
C ASP A 23 10.72 66.27 -14.68
N LYS A 24 10.81 64.95 -14.48
CA LYS A 24 11.34 64.30 -13.26
C LYS A 24 11.25 62.79 -13.40
N MET A 25 12.34 62.16 -13.83
CA MET A 25 12.55 60.72 -13.64
C MET A 25 13.86 60.52 -12.87
N PRO A 26 13.86 59.76 -11.75
CA PRO A 26 15.09 59.18 -11.22
C PRO A 26 15.57 58.03 -12.11
N GLU A 27 16.89 57.92 -12.24
CA GLU A 27 17.64 56.94 -13.04
C GLU A 27 17.27 55.45 -12.79
N PRO A 28 17.53 54.56 -13.78
CA PRO A 28 17.09 53.17 -13.76
C PRO A 28 18.03 52.24 -12.99
N ASN A 29 17.51 51.56 -11.97
CA ASN A 29 18.18 50.43 -11.34
C ASN A 29 17.91 49.18 -12.19
N ALA A 30 18.81 48.88 -13.11
CA ALA A 30 18.85 47.57 -13.76
C ALA A 30 19.38 46.52 -12.77
N SER A 31 18.54 45.58 -12.35
CA SER A 31 18.85 44.15 -12.47
C SER A 31 17.71 43.26 -11.99
N MET A 32 17.29 42.42 -12.94
CA MET A 32 16.92 41.02 -12.73
C MET A 32 15.60 40.72 -11.99
N THR A 33 14.56 40.71 -12.81
CA THR A 33 13.60 39.60 -12.93
C THR A 33 13.98 38.35 -12.13
N GLN A 34 13.22 38.06 -11.07
CA GLN A 34 12.96 36.67 -10.72
C GLN A 34 11.47 36.49 -10.54
N ALA A 35 10.93 35.66 -11.43
CA ALA A 35 9.54 35.28 -11.49
C ALA A 35 9.07 34.72 -10.15
N ALA A 36 7.86 35.11 -9.75
CA ALA A 36 7.09 34.41 -8.75
C ALA A 36 6.97 32.93 -9.14
N SER A 37 7.62 32.05 -8.39
CA SER A 37 7.32 30.62 -8.41
C SER A 37 6.13 30.36 -7.48
N ALA A 38 5.13 29.72 -8.07
CA ALA A 38 3.87 29.32 -7.48
C ALA A 38 4.03 28.08 -6.54
N PRO A 39 2.95 27.55 -5.93
CA PRO A 39 2.92 26.84 -4.65
C PRO A 39 3.23 25.33 -4.76
N GLU A 40 4.46 24.97 -5.11
CA GLU A 40 4.87 23.56 -5.22
C GLU A 40 5.25 22.93 -3.86
N GLN A 41 5.45 23.76 -2.82
CA GLN A 41 5.97 23.30 -1.53
C GLN A 41 4.94 22.65 -0.60
N THR A 42 3.65 22.84 -0.83
CA THR A 42 2.59 22.33 0.08
C THR A 42 2.25 20.86 -0.19
N ALA A 43 2.41 20.37 -1.43
CA ALA A 43 2.09 18.99 -1.79
C ALA A 43 3.12 17.99 -1.23
N ASN A 44 4.42 18.32 -1.29
CA ASN A 44 5.50 17.43 -0.82
C ASN A 44 5.61 17.35 0.71
N GLN A 45 5.09 18.32 1.45
CA GLN A 45 5.08 18.27 2.92
C GLN A 45 3.99 17.36 3.48
N THR A 46 2.93 17.09 2.72
CA THR A 46 1.85 16.20 3.15
C THR A 46 2.21 14.72 2.92
N ALA A 47 3.05 14.44 1.92
CA ALA A 47 3.53 13.10 1.59
C ALA A 47 4.58 12.55 2.57
N ASN A 48 5.16 13.41 3.43
CA ASN A 48 6.25 13.05 4.36
C ASN A 48 5.78 12.94 5.82
N ARG A 49 4.48 12.76 6.07
CA ARG A 49 4.00 12.43 7.42
C ARG A 49 4.41 11.00 7.73
N ILE A 50 5.44 10.86 8.55
CA ILE A 50 5.83 9.62 9.23
C ILE A 50 4.55 9.00 9.79
N ALA A 51 4.25 7.75 9.41
CA ALA A 51 3.11 7.06 9.99
C ALA A 51 3.25 7.05 11.52
N PRO A 52 2.18 7.29 12.28
CA PRO A 52 2.27 7.33 13.74
C PRO A 52 2.93 6.04 14.26
N PRO A 53 3.74 6.12 15.32
CA PRO A 53 4.42 4.95 15.87
C PRO A 53 3.39 3.88 16.26
N PRO A 54 3.75 2.58 16.18
CA PRO A 54 2.83 1.54 16.56
C PRO A 54 2.41 1.69 18.02
N VAL A 55 1.10 1.55 18.25
CA VAL A 55 0.53 1.53 19.60
C VAL A 55 0.59 0.09 20.09
N ILE A 56 1.18 -0.14 21.26
CA ILE A 56 1.10 -1.44 21.93
C ILE A 56 -0.27 -1.49 22.62
N ALA A 57 -1.10 -2.47 22.24
CA ALA A 57 -2.40 -2.68 22.86
C ALA A 57 -2.30 -3.51 24.16
N ASP A 58 -3.41 -3.67 24.87
CA ASP A 58 -3.49 -4.42 26.13
C ASP A 58 -3.08 -5.89 25.99
N ASP A 59 -3.25 -6.46 24.79
CA ASP A 59 -2.78 -7.82 24.44
C ASP A 59 -1.26 -7.91 24.26
N GLY A 60 -0.56 -6.77 24.28
CA GLY A 60 0.89 -6.66 24.10
C GLY A 60 1.34 -6.75 22.64
N LEU A 61 0.42 -6.70 21.68
CA LEU A 61 0.73 -6.67 20.24
C LEU A 61 0.88 -5.23 19.76
N HIS A 62 1.71 -5.05 18.73
CA HIS A 62 1.82 -3.77 18.03
C HIS A 62 0.60 -3.63 17.12
N LYS A 63 -0.12 -2.51 17.19
CA LYS A 63 -1.32 -2.27 16.37
C LYS A 63 -1.02 -1.32 15.23
N GLN A 64 -1.81 -1.48 14.16
CA GLN A 64 -2.01 -0.45 13.15
C GLN A 64 -3.48 -0.02 13.20
N PRO A 65 -3.78 1.29 13.09
CA PRO A 65 -5.16 1.78 13.19
C PRO A 65 -6.05 1.36 12.01
N TRP A 66 -5.47 0.73 10.98
CA TRP A 66 -6.15 0.29 9.76
C TRP A 66 -6.21 -1.24 9.63
N PHE A 67 -5.71 -1.99 10.61
CA PHE A 67 -5.98 -3.42 10.67
C PHE A 67 -7.47 -3.67 10.88
N LEU A 68 -7.97 -4.77 10.32
CA LEU A 68 -9.35 -5.18 10.43
C LEU A 68 -9.70 -5.49 11.89
N ASP A 69 -10.83 -4.95 12.32
CA ASP A 69 -11.52 -5.31 13.57
C ASP A 69 -12.88 -5.91 13.18
N SER A 70 -13.01 -7.22 13.31
CA SER A 70 -14.17 -8.00 12.85
C SER A 70 -14.64 -8.98 13.92
N PHE A 71 -15.72 -9.70 13.62
CA PHE A 71 -16.20 -10.81 14.45
C PHE A 71 -15.36 -12.09 14.32
N LEU A 72 -14.25 -12.06 13.57
CA LEU A 72 -13.32 -13.17 13.35
C LEU A 72 -13.96 -14.37 12.63
N GLU A 73 -14.88 -14.07 11.72
CA GLU A 73 -15.49 -15.00 10.78
C GLU A 73 -14.70 -14.95 9.47
N LEU A 74 -13.68 -15.81 9.31
CA LEU A 74 -12.63 -15.59 8.31
C LEU A 74 -13.13 -15.67 6.85
N ALA A 75 -14.16 -16.48 6.60
CA ALA A 75 -14.79 -16.57 5.29
C ALA A 75 -15.50 -15.25 4.92
N ASP A 76 -16.16 -14.62 5.88
CA ASP A 76 -16.84 -13.34 5.69
C ASP A 76 -15.81 -12.20 5.54
N ASP A 77 -14.75 -12.18 6.35
CA ASP A 77 -13.65 -11.22 6.25
C ASP A 77 -12.98 -11.26 4.87
N LEU A 78 -12.76 -12.46 4.31
CA LEU A 78 -12.24 -12.65 2.96
C LEU A 78 -13.22 -12.16 1.89
N ALA A 79 -14.51 -12.46 2.04
CA ALA A 79 -15.54 -12.04 1.10
C ALA A 79 -15.70 -10.52 1.06
N GLU A 80 -15.65 -9.86 2.22
CA GLU A 80 -15.70 -8.41 2.33
C GLU A 80 -14.46 -7.75 1.71
N ALA A 81 -13.26 -8.28 1.98
CA ALA A 81 -12.05 -7.82 1.33
C ALA A 81 -12.16 -7.85 -0.20
N GLN A 82 -12.69 -8.95 -0.75
CA GLN A 82 -12.93 -9.11 -2.19
C GLN A 82 -13.97 -8.12 -2.72
N ALA A 83 -15.06 -7.88 -1.99
CA ALA A 83 -16.07 -6.89 -2.36
C ALA A 83 -15.49 -5.47 -2.43
N GLN A 84 -14.47 -5.17 -1.63
CA GLN A 84 -13.71 -3.92 -1.68
C GLN A 84 -12.62 -3.91 -2.78
N GLY A 85 -12.48 -4.98 -3.58
CA GLY A 85 -11.44 -5.11 -4.59
C GLY A 85 -10.03 -5.36 -4.03
N LYS A 86 -9.95 -5.71 -2.74
CA LYS A 86 -8.70 -5.95 -1.99
C LYS A 86 -8.47 -7.44 -1.79
N ARG A 87 -7.21 -7.79 -1.54
CA ARG A 87 -6.82 -9.13 -1.08
C ARG A 87 -6.92 -9.23 0.44
N PHE A 88 -6.94 -10.45 0.96
CA PHE A 88 -6.98 -10.69 2.39
C PHE A 88 -5.65 -11.28 2.87
N ALA A 89 -5.17 -10.78 4.01
CA ALA A 89 -4.00 -11.30 4.69
C ALA A 89 -4.23 -11.37 6.20
N ILE A 90 -3.65 -12.40 6.82
CA ILE A 90 -3.61 -12.54 8.28
C ILE A 90 -2.17 -12.41 8.73
N VAL A 91 -1.91 -11.48 9.66
CA VAL A 91 -0.63 -11.35 10.35
C VAL A 91 -0.73 -11.98 11.74
N TRP A 92 0.13 -12.95 11.99
CA TRP A 92 0.29 -13.62 13.27
C TRP A 92 1.41 -12.98 14.06
N GLU A 93 1.09 -12.52 15.27
CA GLU A 93 2.05 -11.89 16.17
C GLU A 93 1.96 -12.44 17.60
N GLN A 94 2.91 -12.06 18.44
CA GLN A 94 2.90 -12.39 19.86
C GLN A 94 3.48 -11.22 20.67
N LYS A 95 3.09 -11.16 21.95
CA LYS A 95 3.65 -10.21 22.91
C LYS A 95 5.17 -10.35 23.03
N GLY A 96 5.87 -9.22 23.08
CA GLY A 96 7.32 -9.18 23.30
C GLY A 96 8.16 -9.69 22.12
N CYS A 97 7.57 -9.76 20.92
CA CYS A 97 8.25 -10.16 19.70
C CYS A 97 9.02 -8.97 19.07
N PRO A 98 10.38 -8.97 19.07
CA PRO A 98 11.16 -7.86 18.52
C PRO A 98 10.99 -7.71 17.00
N TYR A 99 10.81 -8.81 16.27
CA TYR A 99 10.57 -8.77 14.83
C TYR A 99 9.17 -8.26 14.45
N CYS A 100 8.21 -8.39 15.36
CA CYS A 100 6.87 -7.84 15.23
C CYS A 100 6.93 -6.31 15.44
N GLU A 101 7.70 -5.86 16.44
CA GLU A 101 8.02 -4.43 16.60
C GLU A 101 8.70 -3.88 15.34
N GLU A 102 9.69 -4.59 14.79
CA GLU A 102 10.41 -4.15 13.59
C GLU A 102 9.50 -4.11 12.34
N LEU A 103 8.60 -5.08 12.17
CA LEU A 103 7.57 -5.04 11.12
C LEU A 103 6.78 -3.72 11.18
N HIS A 104 6.39 -3.30 12.37
CA HIS A 104 5.59 -2.08 12.54
C HIS A 104 6.41 -0.79 12.42
N THR A 105 7.60 -0.75 13.01
CA THR A 105 8.45 0.45 13.10
C THR A 105 9.36 0.67 11.89
N ALA A 106 9.65 -0.36 11.11
CA ALA A 106 10.50 -0.28 9.92
C ALA A 106 9.71 -0.41 8.60
N ASN A 107 8.80 -1.39 8.50
CA ASN A 107 8.03 -1.60 7.27
C ASN A 107 6.78 -0.73 7.24
N PHE A 108 5.88 -0.87 8.22
CA PHE A 108 4.63 -0.08 8.23
C PHE A 108 4.85 1.41 8.54
N ALA A 109 6.01 1.80 9.07
CA ALA A 109 6.38 3.21 9.24
C ALA A 109 6.68 3.90 7.90
N LYS A 110 7.05 3.16 6.85
CA LYS A 110 7.32 3.70 5.51
C LYS A 110 6.01 4.06 4.80
N PRO A 111 5.74 5.34 4.49
CA PRO A 111 4.45 5.76 3.94
C PRO A 111 4.05 5.06 2.64
N GLU A 112 5.02 4.73 1.78
CA GLU A 112 4.81 4.03 0.52
C GLU A 112 4.37 2.58 0.71
N ILE A 113 4.95 1.87 1.70
CA ILE A 113 4.57 0.49 2.02
C ILE A 113 3.20 0.51 2.70
N ASN A 114 3.02 1.35 3.71
CA ASN A 114 1.78 1.47 4.46
C ASN A 114 0.58 1.74 3.54
N ARG A 115 0.70 2.74 2.66
CA ARG A 115 -0.33 3.07 1.68
C ARG A 115 -0.59 1.91 0.72
N TYR A 116 0.46 1.32 0.15
CA TYR A 116 0.29 0.21 -0.79
C TYR A 116 -0.49 -0.96 -0.16
N VAL A 117 -0.12 -1.34 1.08
CA VAL A 117 -0.81 -2.42 1.79
C VAL A 117 -2.27 -2.05 2.03
N ARG A 118 -2.56 -0.85 2.57
CA ARG A 118 -3.94 -0.40 2.85
C ARG A 118 -4.84 -0.33 1.63
N ASP A 119 -4.29 0.09 0.50
CA ASP A 119 -5.04 0.27 -0.74
C ASP A 119 -5.35 -1.09 -1.40
N ASN A 120 -4.52 -2.11 -1.17
CA ASN A 120 -4.61 -3.39 -1.87
C ASN A 120 -5.02 -4.58 -0.99
N PHE A 121 -4.95 -4.45 0.33
CA PHE A 121 -5.19 -5.54 1.29
C PHE A 121 -6.07 -5.10 2.45
N VAL A 122 -6.93 -6.01 2.88
CA VAL A 122 -7.49 -6.05 4.24
C VAL A 122 -6.59 -6.97 5.06
N VAL A 123 -6.10 -6.46 6.19
CA VAL A 123 -5.15 -7.17 7.05
C VAL A 123 -5.78 -7.40 8.41
N LEU A 124 -6.01 -8.66 8.77
CA LEU A 124 -6.44 -9.08 10.09
C LEU A 124 -5.22 -9.47 10.93
N GLN A 125 -5.19 -9.07 12.19
CA GLN A 125 -4.14 -9.49 13.12
C GLN A 125 -4.68 -10.50 14.12
N LEU A 126 -3.98 -11.62 14.24
CA LEU A 126 -4.28 -12.68 15.21
C LEU A 126 -3.09 -12.89 16.16
N ASN A 127 -3.40 -13.19 17.42
CA ASN A 127 -2.41 -13.46 18.45
C ASN A 127 -2.08 -14.96 18.49
N LEU A 128 -0.81 -15.32 18.30
CA LEU A 128 -0.32 -16.70 18.35
C LEU A 128 -0.67 -17.41 19.68
N TRP A 129 -0.78 -16.66 20.78
CA TRP A 129 -1.16 -17.17 22.10
C TRP A 129 -2.56 -16.72 22.54
N GLY A 130 -3.32 -16.13 21.63
CA GLY A 130 -4.64 -15.56 21.90
C GLY A 130 -5.71 -16.61 22.16
N ASP A 131 -6.78 -16.15 22.80
CA ASP A 131 -7.94 -16.96 23.19
C ASP A 131 -9.26 -16.46 22.59
N ARG A 132 -9.21 -15.47 21.68
CA ARG A 132 -10.40 -15.06 20.93
C ARG A 132 -10.87 -16.24 20.07
N GLN A 133 -12.18 -16.40 19.98
CA GLN A 133 -12.77 -17.41 19.11
C GLN A 133 -12.73 -16.91 17.66
N VAL A 134 -12.24 -17.75 16.77
CA VAL A 134 -12.10 -17.50 15.34
C VAL A 134 -12.80 -18.65 14.61
N THR A 135 -13.68 -18.31 13.67
CA THR A 135 -14.29 -19.30 12.78
C THR A 135 -13.41 -19.44 11.54
N ASP A 136 -12.75 -20.59 11.40
CA ASP A 136 -11.91 -20.94 10.26
C ASP A 136 -12.76 -21.07 8.98
N PHE A 137 -12.12 -21.12 7.81
CA PHE A 137 -12.77 -21.23 6.52
C PHE A 137 -13.54 -22.54 6.32
N ASP A 138 -13.21 -23.59 7.07
CA ASP A 138 -13.96 -24.85 7.13
C ASP A 138 -15.13 -24.82 8.12
N GLY A 139 -15.39 -23.67 8.76
CA GLY A 139 -16.46 -23.47 9.73
C GLY A 139 -16.14 -23.95 11.14
N GLU A 140 -14.94 -24.49 11.40
CA GLU A 140 -14.53 -24.86 12.74
C GLU A 140 -14.22 -23.62 13.59
N VAL A 141 -14.82 -23.53 14.78
CA VAL A 141 -14.56 -22.45 15.73
C VAL A 141 -13.43 -22.84 16.67
N LEU A 142 -12.35 -22.06 16.67
CA LEU A 142 -11.14 -22.33 17.44
C LEU A 142 -10.65 -21.07 18.16
N ALA A 143 -10.05 -21.23 19.33
CA ALA A 143 -9.23 -20.18 19.92
C ALA A 143 -8.06 -19.83 18.98
N GLU A 144 -7.62 -18.57 18.90
CA GLU A 144 -6.51 -18.13 18.05
C GLU A 144 -5.27 -19.05 18.18
N LYS A 145 -4.88 -19.42 19.40
CA LYS A 145 -3.76 -20.33 19.66
C LYS A 145 -3.95 -21.73 19.07
N ALA A 146 -5.18 -22.24 19.04
CA ALA A 146 -5.50 -23.53 18.45
C ALA A 146 -5.53 -23.45 16.93
N LEU A 147 -6.08 -22.38 16.37
CA LEU A 147 -6.06 -22.09 14.94
C LEU A 147 -4.61 -21.95 14.43
N ALA A 148 -3.76 -21.21 15.14
CA ALA A 148 -2.35 -21.06 14.81
C ALA A 148 -1.62 -22.42 14.73
N ARG A 149 -1.91 -23.32 15.68
CA ARG A 149 -1.38 -24.71 15.66
C ARG A 149 -1.92 -25.50 14.47
N LYS A 150 -3.24 -25.45 14.22
CA LYS A 150 -3.89 -26.11 13.06
C LYS A 150 -3.25 -25.67 11.75
N TRP A 151 -2.92 -24.39 11.64
CA TRP A 151 -2.30 -23.80 10.47
C TRP A 151 -0.77 -23.91 10.41
N GLY A 152 -0.13 -24.47 11.44
CA GLY A 152 1.32 -24.68 11.49
C GLY A 152 2.15 -23.41 11.69
N VAL A 153 1.59 -22.38 12.33
CA VAL A 153 2.31 -21.15 12.65
C VAL A 153 3.29 -21.41 13.80
N VAL A 154 4.59 -21.30 13.51
CA VAL A 154 5.67 -21.57 14.46
C VAL A 154 6.59 -20.36 14.71
N PHE A 155 6.52 -19.32 13.88
CA PHE A 155 7.33 -18.11 14.01
C PHE A 155 6.46 -16.85 13.93
N THR A 156 6.95 -15.75 14.49
CA THR A 156 6.30 -14.43 14.42
C THR A 156 7.32 -13.35 14.00
N PRO A 157 6.92 -12.35 13.20
CA PRO A 157 5.61 -12.27 12.54
C PRO A 157 5.49 -13.32 11.42
N THR A 158 4.31 -13.91 11.24
CA THR A 158 4.01 -14.72 10.04
C THR A 158 2.84 -14.09 9.31
N ILE A 159 2.95 -13.87 8.00
CA ILE A 159 1.84 -13.36 7.20
C ILE A 159 1.35 -14.45 6.25
N HIS A 160 0.08 -14.81 6.39
CA HIS A 160 -0.64 -15.68 5.48
C HIS A 160 -1.45 -14.84 4.50
N PHE A 161 -1.27 -15.11 3.21
CA PHE A 161 -2.01 -14.47 2.14
C PHE A 161 -2.96 -15.49 1.53
N PHE A 162 -4.22 -15.13 1.33
CA PHE A 162 -5.25 -16.07 0.89
C PHE A 162 -5.52 -15.95 -0.61
N VAL A 163 -5.79 -17.08 -1.25
CA VAL A 163 -6.36 -17.09 -2.60
C VAL A 163 -7.78 -16.57 -2.55
N GLU A 164 -8.23 -15.95 -3.63
CA GLU A 164 -9.62 -15.53 -3.74
C GLU A 164 -10.51 -16.63 -4.32
N LYS A 165 -11.82 -16.51 -4.13
CA LYS A 165 -12.78 -17.53 -4.59
C LYS A 165 -12.68 -17.82 -6.10
N ARG A 166 -12.32 -16.81 -6.90
CA ARG A 166 -12.12 -16.94 -8.35
C ARG A 166 -10.87 -17.75 -8.75
N GLU A 167 -9.98 -18.02 -7.80
CA GLU A 167 -8.72 -18.74 -8.00
C GLU A 167 -8.84 -20.21 -7.59
N LEU A 168 -9.93 -20.58 -6.92
CA LEU A 168 -10.27 -21.96 -6.61
C LEU A 168 -10.45 -22.76 -7.90
N LYS A 169 -9.90 -23.97 -7.94
CA LYS A 169 -10.04 -24.88 -9.08
C LYS A 169 -11.45 -25.46 -9.11
N SER A 170 -11.84 -25.95 -10.29
CA SER A 170 -13.12 -26.67 -10.45
C SER A 170 -13.20 -27.83 -9.44
N GLY A 171 -14.24 -27.82 -8.60
CA GLY A 171 -14.46 -28.81 -7.55
C GLY A 171 -13.96 -28.40 -6.16
N GLU A 172 -13.21 -27.31 -6.02
CA GLU A 172 -12.83 -26.74 -4.72
C GLU A 172 -13.96 -25.85 -4.18
N SER A 173 -14.39 -26.10 -2.95
CA SER A 173 -15.52 -25.38 -2.31
C SER A 173 -15.09 -24.11 -1.58
N GLY A 174 -13.80 -23.97 -1.27
CA GLY A 174 -13.29 -22.97 -0.34
C GLY A 174 -13.64 -23.25 1.13
N LEU A 175 -14.22 -24.41 1.43
CA LEU A 175 -14.55 -24.88 2.78
C LEU A 175 -13.46 -25.79 3.36
N GLU A 176 -12.21 -25.47 3.06
CA GLU A 176 -11.03 -26.16 3.60
C GLU A 176 -10.40 -25.33 4.71
N PRO A 177 -9.62 -25.92 5.63
CA PRO A 177 -8.81 -25.15 6.58
C PRO A 177 -8.03 -24.03 5.89
N GLY A 178 -7.93 -22.85 6.51
CA GLY A 178 -7.28 -21.69 5.87
C GLY A 178 -5.84 -21.94 5.40
N ASN A 179 -5.07 -22.82 6.06
CA ASN A 179 -3.72 -23.20 5.62
C ASN A 179 -3.67 -24.02 4.31
N LYS A 180 -4.81 -24.50 3.81
CA LYS A 180 -4.94 -25.11 2.47
C LYS A 180 -5.33 -24.10 1.40
N GLN A 181 -5.62 -22.86 1.78
CA GLN A 181 -6.12 -21.79 0.90
C GLN A 181 -5.14 -20.61 0.82
N LEU A 182 -3.85 -20.88 0.99
CA LEU A 182 -2.80 -19.85 0.98
C LEU A 182 -2.24 -19.62 -0.43
N ALA A 183 -2.29 -18.37 -0.88
CA ALA A 183 -1.58 -17.89 -2.05
C ALA A 183 -0.07 -17.83 -1.80
N ALA A 184 0.32 -17.39 -0.60
CA ALA A 184 1.70 -17.33 -0.14
C ALA A 184 1.77 -17.32 1.39
N THR A 185 2.95 -17.66 1.91
CA THR A 185 3.32 -17.47 3.31
C THR A 185 4.61 -16.67 3.37
N MET A 186 4.64 -15.65 4.23
CA MET A 186 5.85 -14.93 4.59
C MET A 186 6.22 -15.30 6.02
N PRO A 187 7.13 -16.28 6.19
CA PRO A 187 7.52 -16.76 7.51
C PRO A 187 8.61 -15.87 8.09
N GLY A 188 8.28 -15.14 9.17
CA GLY A 188 9.20 -14.23 9.82
C GLY A 188 9.24 -12.83 9.22
N TYR A 189 10.09 -11.98 9.81
CA TYR A 189 10.27 -10.61 9.35
C TYR A 189 11.11 -10.55 8.07
N PHE A 190 10.59 -9.83 7.08
CA PHE A 190 11.29 -9.47 5.86
C PHE A 190 11.59 -7.97 5.90
N ARG A 191 12.81 -7.59 5.49
CA ARG A 191 13.18 -6.19 5.32
C ARG A 191 12.29 -5.46 4.30
N PRO A 192 12.19 -4.12 4.36
CA PRO A 192 11.23 -3.33 3.60
C PRO A 192 11.12 -3.66 2.11
N PHE A 193 12.25 -3.88 1.42
CA PHE A 193 12.24 -4.23 0.00
C PHE A 193 11.52 -5.56 -0.26
N HIS A 194 11.93 -6.64 0.41
CA HIS A 194 11.33 -7.96 0.26
C HIS A 194 9.88 -8.00 0.74
N PHE A 195 9.59 -7.30 1.84
CA PHE A 195 8.24 -7.14 2.35
C PHE A 195 7.31 -6.55 1.30
N ALA A 196 7.67 -5.39 0.73
CA ALA A 196 6.87 -4.76 -0.33
C ALA A 196 6.71 -5.66 -1.56
N ARG A 197 7.79 -6.36 -1.97
CA ARG A 197 7.73 -7.30 -3.09
C ARG A 197 6.80 -8.49 -2.82
N MET A 198 6.67 -8.98 -1.58
CA MET A 198 5.73 -10.05 -1.27
C MET A 198 4.28 -9.60 -1.47
N PHE A 199 3.94 -8.40 -1.01
CA PHE A 199 2.60 -7.85 -1.22
C PHE A 199 2.28 -7.62 -2.70
N GLU A 200 3.24 -7.11 -3.49
CA GLU A 200 3.08 -6.98 -4.95
C GLU A 200 2.96 -8.34 -5.64
N TYR A 201 3.81 -9.30 -5.26
CA TYR A 201 3.80 -10.67 -5.78
C TYR A 201 2.44 -11.34 -5.59
N VAL A 202 1.84 -11.18 -4.41
CA VAL A 202 0.51 -11.71 -4.12
C VAL A 202 -0.58 -10.91 -4.83
N ARG A 203 -0.54 -9.56 -4.77
CA ARG A 203 -1.54 -8.69 -5.42
C ARG A 203 -1.69 -9.03 -6.89
N ASP A 204 -0.56 -9.17 -7.58
CA ASP A 204 -0.46 -9.40 -9.02
C ASP A 204 -0.45 -10.90 -9.40
N ARG A 205 -0.77 -11.80 -8.47
CA ARG A 205 -0.86 -13.26 -8.68
C ARG A 205 0.39 -13.88 -9.29
N GLN A 206 1.55 -13.33 -8.98
CA GLN A 206 2.80 -13.78 -9.57
C GLN A 206 3.17 -15.21 -9.12
N TYR A 207 2.58 -15.71 -8.03
CA TYR A 207 2.68 -17.11 -7.61
C TYR A 207 2.17 -18.12 -8.63
N GLU A 208 1.35 -17.70 -9.60
CA GLU A 208 0.90 -18.55 -10.70
C GLU A 208 1.97 -18.70 -11.78
N ARG A 209 2.93 -17.78 -11.84
CA ARG A 209 3.95 -17.68 -12.90
C ARG A 209 5.33 -18.15 -12.44
N LEU A 210 5.79 -17.70 -11.28
CA LEU A 210 7.16 -17.95 -10.81
C LEU A 210 7.26 -17.97 -9.28
N HIS A 211 8.29 -18.66 -8.78
CA HIS A 211 8.62 -18.66 -7.36
C HIS A 211 9.07 -17.29 -6.87
N PHE A 212 8.72 -16.92 -5.63
CA PHE A 212 8.98 -15.59 -5.05
C PHE A 212 10.44 -15.12 -5.17
N GLN A 213 11.42 -16.00 -4.92
CA GLN A 213 12.84 -15.65 -5.06
C GLN A 213 13.21 -15.21 -6.48
N LYS A 214 12.63 -15.85 -7.51
CA LYS A 214 12.84 -15.45 -8.92
C LYS A 214 12.18 -14.11 -9.20
N TYR A 215 10.97 -13.88 -8.67
CA TYR A 215 10.28 -12.60 -8.78
C TYR A 215 11.10 -11.46 -8.16
N VAL A 216 11.64 -11.67 -6.95
CA VAL A 216 12.53 -10.69 -6.30
C VAL A 216 13.76 -10.42 -7.15
N ALA A 217 14.41 -11.46 -7.70
CA ALA A 217 15.59 -11.29 -8.56
C ALA A 217 15.27 -10.47 -9.83
N GLU A 218 14.13 -10.70 -10.48
CA GLU A 218 13.64 -9.88 -11.61
C GLU A 218 13.50 -8.42 -11.17
N LYS A 219 12.88 -8.15 -10.01
CA LYS A 219 12.70 -6.79 -9.48
C LYS A 219 13.98 -6.09 -9.05
N VAL A 220 14.96 -6.83 -8.53
CA VAL A 220 16.29 -6.31 -8.24
C VAL A 220 16.98 -5.87 -9.53
N LYS A 221 16.94 -6.72 -10.57
CA LYS A 221 17.52 -6.41 -11.87
C LYS A 221 16.90 -5.16 -12.49
N GLU A 222 15.57 -5.09 -12.55
CA GLU A 222 14.83 -3.91 -13.05
C GLU A 222 15.25 -2.61 -12.33
N LYS A 223 15.38 -2.64 -11.00
CA LYS A 223 15.80 -1.45 -10.23
C LYS A 223 17.24 -1.04 -10.49
N ARG A 224 18.16 -2.00 -10.58
CA ARG A 224 19.58 -1.73 -10.87
C ARG A 224 19.77 -1.17 -12.28
N GLU A 225 19.04 -1.70 -13.26
CA GLU A 225 19.02 -1.16 -14.64
C GLU A 225 18.45 0.27 -14.68
N ALA A 226 17.52 0.60 -13.77
CA ALA A 226 17.03 1.96 -13.56
C ALA A 226 17.96 2.83 -12.69
N GLY A 227 19.18 2.38 -12.39
CA GLY A 227 20.19 3.13 -11.64
C GLY A 227 19.89 3.30 -10.14
N LYS A 228 19.00 2.49 -9.57
CA LYS A 228 18.64 2.54 -8.14
C LYS A 228 19.38 1.47 -7.36
N ASP A 229 19.91 1.86 -6.20
CA ASP A 229 20.43 0.89 -5.24
C ASP A 229 19.29 0.13 -4.55
N VAL A 230 19.55 -1.12 -4.19
CA VAL A 230 18.57 -2.01 -3.57
C VAL A 230 19.18 -2.61 -2.32
N ASP A 231 18.67 -2.19 -1.16
CA ASP A 231 18.92 -2.84 0.11
C ASP A 231 18.11 -4.14 0.16
N ILE A 232 18.81 -5.26 -0.08
CA ILE A 232 18.31 -6.64 -0.05
C ILE A 232 18.55 -7.17 1.35
#